data_AF-W9XD45-F1
#
_entry.id   AF-W9XD45-F1
#
_cell.length_a   1.000
_cell.length_b   1.000
_cell.length_c   1.000
_cell.angle_alpha   90.00
_cell.angle_beta   90.00
_cell.angle_gamma   90.00
#
_symmetry.space_group_name_H-M   'P 1'
#
loop_
_entity.id
_entity.type
_entity.pdbx_description
1 polymer ?
#
loop_
_entity_poly.entity_id
_entity_poly.type
_entity_poly.pdbx_seq_one_letter_code
_entity_poly.pdbx_strand_id
1 'polypeptide(L)'
;MSYMLPAHDNDEDNEEDDDEDEREEGDEEDEEETIDSESPDLWVLDDGMFGGLLSKCFQTPGEGIAFAYYFKYLSGLIPAYDGIQNPYRKLSTVALEYPVLLNTIISLATEYMHWHGHIPAELALTRHDRALASIREALNVSFTGTASSAPVVPGNDRLTYKQATLAAVLLQITRVIFSGGNEVDMHLKCALYILQELDYIHRPTTSFIARLLMQRFAIVDVVTSILRRRRPHLPPTSWIFKPQETLDSTEPSFREMTGCPQPIFGYLARACNLAVDVAEDVNNMEVLEQAFRLERDLHAYALAQDATPTTVEGKRGSGSTADASLTTLNECYRWCVHLLIQRRVYLEPTFSRRVQQTARTLFRLMASIPVGSGPDSSLPLLLNLVAREAVREEDRAWVRERNQQMEGVYPDSTRDGFIAMCEKMWRRVDECMEVGGVMLKRTEEALELLEQEAALFMF
;
A
#
# COMPACT_ATOMS: atom_id res chain seq x y z
N MET A 1 -27.73 21.65 54.81
CA MET A 1 -27.35 22.35 56.05
C MET A 1 -26.10 23.15 55.70
N SER A 2 -26.19 24.34 55.07
CA SER A 2 -26.63 25.66 55.57
C SER A 2 -25.82 26.19 56.76
N TYR A 3 -25.47 27.47 56.62
CA TYR A 3 -24.85 28.44 57.54
C TYR A 3 -23.31 28.51 57.47
N MET A 4 -22.64 29.67 57.42
CA MET A 4 -23.01 31.09 57.28
C MET A 4 -21.69 31.88 57.11
N LEU A 5 -21.69 32.95 56.31
CA LEU A 5 -20.67 34.02 56.34
C LEU A 5 -20.76 34.83 57.65
N PRO A 6 -19.75 35.68 57.97
CA PRO A 6 -19.97 37.10 57.73
C PRO A 6 -18.74 37.89 57.23
N ALA A 7 -19.07 39.06 56.68
CA ALA A 7 -18.25 40.12 56.10
C ALA A 7 -17.87 41.23 57.10
N HIS A 8 -16.87 42.05 56.72
CA HIS A 8 -16.72 43.52 56.86
C HIS A 8 -15.23 43.83 56.62
N ASP A 9 -14.78 44.63 55.64
CA ASP A 9 -15.09 46.01 55.19
C ASP A 9 -14.10 47.06 55.74
N ASN A 10 -13.87 48.04 54.87
CA ASN A 10 -13.19 49.34 54.97
C ASN A 10 -11.68 49.33 54.71
N ASP A 11 -11.22 49.80 53.56
CA ASP A 11 -11.27 51.18 52.99
C ASP A 11 -10.14 52.05 53.55
N GLU A 12 -9.29 52.56 52.65
CA GLU A 12 -9.00 54.00 52.46
C GLU A 12 -7.70 54.17 51.64
N ASP A 13 -7.91 54.61 50.39
CA ASP A 13 -7.34 55.81 49.76
C ASP A 13 -5.81 55.96 49.63
N ASN A 14 -5.36 56.08 48.38
CA ASN A 14 -4.61 57.26 47.95
C ASN A 14 -4.58 57.40 46.42
N GLU A 15 -5.38 58.38 45.97
CA GLU A 15 -5.16 59.42 44.96
C GLU A 15 -4.04 59.25 43.92
N GLU A 16 -4.50 59.23 42.65
CA GLU A 16 -4.16 60.11 41.52
C GLU A 16 -2.70 60.59 41.34
N ASP A 17 -2.13 60.29 40.17
CA ASP A 17 -1.46 61.31 39.35
C ASP A 17 -1.61 60.95 37.86
N ASP A 18 -2.15 61.91 37.12
CA ASP A 18 -2.29 62.00 35.68
C ASP A 18 -0.92 61.98 34.98
N ASP A 19 -0.82 61.30 33.84
CA ASP A 19 0.01 61.75 32.73
C ASP A 19 -0.61 61.25 31.42
N GLU A 20 -1.25 62.18 30.72
CA GLU A 20 -1.63 62.09 29.32
C GLU A 20 -0.35 62.02 28.47
N ASP A 21 -0.19 60.96 27.68
CA ASP A 21 0.76 60.95 26.57
C ASP A 21 0.15 60.24 25.36
N GLU A 22 -0.10 61.07 24.34
CA GLU A 22 -0.55 60.75 23.00
C GLU A 22 0.33 59.67 22.35
N ARG A 23 -0.26 58.54 21.94
CA ARG A 23 0.36 57.63 20.97
C ARG A 23 -0.65 57.15 19.94
N GLU A 24 -0.50 57.76 18.77
CA GLU A 24 -0.77 57.28 17.42
C GLU A 24 -1.44 55.90 17.32
N GLU A 25 -2.71 55.90 16.92
CA GLU A 25 -3.38 54.75 16.31
C GLU A 25 -2.68 54.46 14.98
N GLY A 26 -1.70 53.55 15.03
CA GLY A 26 -1.22 52.84 13.85
C GLY A 26 -2.18 51.70 13.55
N ASP A 27 -2.91 51.82 12.44
CA ASP A 27 -3.53 50.70 11.75
C ASP A 27 -2.41 49.72 11.34
N GLU A 28 -2.11 48.76 12.21
CA GLU A 28 -1.42 47.53 11.83
C GLU A 28 -2.46 46.67 11.10
N GLU A 29 -2.58 46.89 9.79
CA GLU A 29 -3.04 45.86 8.88
C GLU A 29 -2.14 44.64 9.15
N ASP A 30 -2.70 43.60 9.79
CA ASP A 30 -2.11 42.27 9.85
C ASP A 30 -1.91 41.80 8.40
N GLU A 31 -0.77 42.16 7.81
CA GLU A 31 -0.21 41.49 6.64
C GLU A 31 -0.01 40.05 7.08
N GLU A 32 -0.96 39.17 6.73
CA GLU A 32 -0.72 37.73 6.68
C GLU A 32 0.55 37.52 5.84
N GLU A 33 1.71 37.41 6.51
CA GLU A 33 2.96 37.01 5.91
C GLU A 33 2.68 35.65 5.23
N THR A 34 2.44 35.70 3.93
CA THR A 34 2.42 34.52 3.08
C THR A 34 3.82 33.94 3.16
N ILE A 35 4.04 33.01 4.10
CA ILE A 35 5.25 32.22 4.18
C ILE A 35 5.42 31.60 2.80
N ASP A 36 6.47 32.01 2.09
CA ASP A 36 6.78 31.48 0.76
C ASP A 36 7.10 29.99 0.92
N SER A 37 6.08 29.16 0.71
CA SER A 37 6.11 27.70 0.92
C SER A 37 7.16 26.99 0.07
N GLU A 38 7.83 27.71 -0.83
CA GLU A 38 8.89 27.24 -1.71
C GLU A 38 10.30 27.70 -1.29
N SER A 39 10.46 28.37 -0.14
CA SER A 39 11.78 28.76 0.38
C SER A 39 12.69 27.53 0.56
N PRO A 40 13.93 27.54 0.01
CA PRO A 40 14.91 26.45 0.18
C PRO A 40 15.24 26.12 1.64
N ASP A 41 15.06 27.08 2.56
CA ASP A 41 15.38 26.94 3.98
C ASP A 41 14.41 25.99 4.73
N LEU A 42 13.26 25.65 4.13
CA LEU A 42 12.30 24.67 4.66
C LEU A 42 12.72 23.21 4.39
N TRP A 43 13.77 22.97 3.59
CA TRP A 43 14.07 21.66 3.05
C TRP A 43 15.40 21.10 3.56
N VAL A 44 15.36 20.30 4.63
CA VAL A 44 16.57 19.67 5.20
C VAL A 44 16.90 18.36 4.50
N LEU A 45 17.52 18.43 3.31
CA LEU A 45 18.15 17.28 2.67
C LEU A 45 19.50 17.67 2.06
N ASP A 46 20.52 16.84 2.28
CA ASP A 46 21.89 17.03 1.80
C ASP A 46 21.93 17.02 0.25
N ASP A 47 22.10 18.21 -0.35
CA ASP A 47 21.92 18.54 -1.78
C ASP A 47 23.01 17.95 -2.71
N GLY A 48 23.93 17.15 -2.15
CA GLY A 48 25.17 16.75 -2.82
C GLY A 48 25.06 15.74 -3.96
N MET A 49 23.92 15.04 -4.14
CA MET A 49 23.86 13.89 -5.07
C MET A 49 23.44 14.23 -6.51
N PHE A 50 22.68 15.31 -6.70
CA PHE A 50 22.08 15.65 -8.00
C PHE A 50 22.41 17.06 -8.51
N GLY A 51 23.34 17.76 -7.84
CA GLY A 51 23.70 19.15 -8.10
C GLY A 51 23.87 19.50 -9.60
N GLY A 52 23.36 20.67 -9.99
CA GLY A 52 23.53 21.33 -11.30
C GLY A 52 22.95 20.64 -12.54
N LEU A 53 22.94 19.30 -12.60
CA LEU A 53 22.60 18.53 -13.79
C LEU A 53 21.09 18.40 -13.98
N LEU A 54 20.33 18.29 -12.89
CA LEU A 54 18.88 18.15 -12.90
C LEU A 54 18.11 19.48 -12.73
N SER A 55 18.77 20.60 -12.45
CA SER A 55 18.11 21.90 -12.26
C SER A 55 17.31 22.35 -13.50
N LYS A 56 17.62 21.83 -14.69
CA LYS A 56 16.89 22.10 -15.94
C LYS A 56 15.60 21.28 -16.08
N CYS A 57 15.45 20.20 -15.32
CA CYS A 57 14.28 19.32 -15.37
C CYS A 57 13.14 19.80 -14.46
N PHE A 58 13.45 20.71 -13.53
CA PHE A 58 12.53 21.15 -12.49
C PHE A 58 12.22 22.63 -12.65
N GLN A 59 10.98 23.00 -12.35
CA GLN A 59 10.53 24.39 -12.39
C GLN A 59 10.98 25.15 -11.14
N THR A 60 11.08 24.46 -10.00
CA THR A 60 11.46 25.05 -8.71
C THR A 60 12.49 24.17 -7.99
N PRO A 61 13.32 24.74 -7.09
CA PRO A 61 14.26 23.96 -6.28
C PRO A 61 13.56 22.87 -5.45
N GLY A 62 12.38 23.18 -4.88
CA GLY A 62 11.58 22.24 -4.08
C GLY A 62 11.16 20.98 -4.87
N GLU A 63 10.89 21.09 -6.17
CA GLU A 63 10.63 19.91 -7.03
C GLU A 63 11.85 19.00 -7.13
N GLY A 64 13.05 19.57 -7.24
CA GLY A 64 14.30 18.81 -7.28
C GLY A 64 14.57 18.07 -5.97
N ILE A 65 14.30 18.72 -4.84
CA ILE A 65 14.43 18.12 -3.51
C ILE A 65 13.42 16.99 -3.32
N ALA A 66 12.15 17.21 -3.68
CA ALA A 66 11.12 16.17 -3.62
C ALA A 66 11.47 14.97 -4.51
N PHE A 67 11.98 15.20 -5.71
CA PHE A 67 12.46 14.12 -6.58
C PHE A 67 13.63 13.34 -5.97
N ALA A 68 14.62 14.04 -5.40
CA ALA A 68 15.74 13.41 -4.70
C ALA A 68 15.26 12.58 -3.51
N TYR A 69 14.28 13.10 -2.75
CA TYR A 69 13.65 12.38 -1.65
C TYR A 69 12.94 11.11 -2.13
N TYR A 70 12.17 11.18 -3.23
CA TYR A 70 11.58 10.00 -3.86
C TYR A 70 12.65 8.96 -4.19
N PHE A 71 13.70 9.40 -4.89
CA PHE A 71 14.74 8.51 -5.42
C PHE A 71 15.49 7.79 -4.29
N LYS A 72 15.82 8.52 -3.22
CA LYS A 72 16.64 8.00 -2.12
C LYS A 72 15.83 7.17 -1.12
N TYR A 73 14.61 7.61 -0.80
CA TYR A 73 13.83 7.02 0.30
C TYR A 73 12.58 6.32 -0.22
N LEU A 74 11.61 7.05 -0.77
CA LEU A 74 10.29 6.49 -1.06
C LEU A 74 10.33 5.34 -2.07
N SER A 75 11.17 5.43 -3.10
CA SER A 75 11.29 4.38 -4.12
C SER A 75 11.76 3.03 -3.54
N GLY A 76 12.46 3.04 -2.41
CA GLY A 76 12.88 1.84 -1.68
C GLY A 76 11.77 1.19 -0.85
N LEU A 77 10.70 1.94 -0.52
CA LEU A 77 9.58 1.46 0.29
C LEU A 77 8.46 0.83 -0.55
N ILE A 78 8.38 1.19 -1.84
CA ILE A 78 7.35 0.69 -2.75
C ILE A 78 7.50 -0.81 -3.06
N PRO A 79 8.71 -1.35 -3.36
CA PRO A 79 8.91 -2.79 -3.48
C PRO A 79 9.08 -3.46 -2.10
N ALA A 80 8.92 -4.78 -2.06
CA ALA A 80 9.23 -5.55 -0.85
C ALA A 80 10.74 -5.66 -0.59
N TYR A 81 11.57 -5.63 -1.63
CA TYR A 81 13.02 -5.71 -1.49
C TYR A 81 13.70 -4.57 -2.25
N ASP A 82 14.41 -3.72 -1.50
CA ASP A 82 15.15 -2.60 -2.06
C ASP A 82 16.55 -3.01 -2.54
N GLY A 83 16.58 -3.70 -3.67
CA GLY A 83 17.82 -4.12 -4.33
C GLY A 83 18.42 -3.06 -5.26
N ILE A 84 19.62 -3.36 -5.79
CA ILE A 84 20.29 -2.55 -6.82
C ILE A 84 19.41 -2.44 -8.09
N GLN A 85 18.58 -3.46 -8.34
CA GLN A 85 17.65 -3.54 -9.48
C GLN A 85 16.27 -2.96 -9.16
N ASN A 86 16.16 -2.05 -8.18
CA ASN A 86 14.89 -1.42 -7.82
C ASN A 86 14.23 -0.77 -9.05
N PRO A 87 13.07 -1.26 -9.51
CA PRO A 87 12.49 -0.80 -10.75
C PRO A 87 11.90 0.61 -10.67
N TYR A 88 11.57 1.08 -9.47
CA TYR A 88 11.03 2.42 -9.24
C TYR A 88 12.10 3.50 -9.36
N ARG A 89 13.36 3.20 -9.02
CA ARG A 89 14.50 4.10 -9.31
C ARG A 89 14.72 4.24 -10.80
N LYS A 90 14.76 3.11 -11.54
CA LYS A 90 14.89 3.12 -13.01
C LYS A 90 13.71 3.83 -13.68
N LEU A 91 12.49 3.65 -13.18
CA LEU A 91 11.33 4.39 -13.65
C LEU A 91 11.47 5.90 -13.41
N SER A 92 11.96 6.31 -12.23
CA SER A 92 12.14 7.73 -11.89
C SER A 92 13.18 8.44 -12.77
N THR A 93 14.25 7.75 -13.17
CA THR A 93 15.22 8.34 -14.12
C THR A 93 14.58 8.61 -15.48
N VAL A 94 13.71 7.72 -15.95
CA VAL A 94 13.00 7.91 -17.22
C VAL A 94 11.90 8.97 -17.09
N ALA A 95 11.31 9.15 -15.91
CA ALA A 95 10.28 10.14 -15.65
C ALA A 95 10.72 11.59 -15.94
N LEU A 96 12.02 11.88 -15.89
CA LEU A 96 12.57 13.21 -16.22
C LEU A 96 12.21 13.66 -17.65
N GLU A 97 11.92 12.73 -18.56
CA GLU A 97 11.50 13.02 -19.94
C GLU A 97 9.97 13.13 -20.11
N TYR A 98 9.18 12.79 -19.07
CA TYR A 98 7.72 12.65 -19.15
C TYR A 98 7.03 13.45 -18.03
N PRO A 99 6.54 14.67 -18.31
CA PRO A 99 5.96 15.55 -17.30
C PRO A 99 4.85 14.92 -16.45
N VAL A 100 3.98 14.09 -17.05
CA VAL A 100 2.89 13.39 -16.33
C VAL A 100 3.41 12.46 -15.23
N LEU A 101 4.50 11.75 -15.51
CA LEU A 101 5.12 10.83 -14.56
C LEU A 101 5.95 11.58 -13.54
N LEU A 102 6.67 12.63 -13.96
CA LEU A 102 7.47 13.47 -13.08
C LEU A 102 6.61 14.18 -12.03
N ASN A 103 5.53 14.84 -12.46
CA ASN A 103 4.57 15.51 -11.56
C ASN A 103 3.99 14.51 -10.55
N THR A 104 3.71 13.27 -10.97
CA THR A 104 3.23 12.21 -10.07
C THR A 104 4.27 11.80 -9.04
N ILE A 105 5.53 11.61 -9.44
CA ILE A 105 6.62 11.29 -8.52
C ILE A 105 6.82 12.38 -7.47
N ILE A 106 6.80 13.66 -7.90
CA ILE A 106 6.92 14.80 -7.01
C ILE A 106 5.74 14.86 -6.04
N SER A 107 4.51 14.67 -6.53
CA SER A 107 3.31 14.58 -5.69
C SER A 107 3.43 13.50 -4.63
N LEU A 108 3.87 12.29 -4.99
CA LEU A 108 4.04 11.21 -4.02
C LEU A 108 5.10 11.52 -2.97
N ALA A 109 6.24 12.08 -3.38
CA ALA A 109 7.29 12.44 -2.44
C ALA A 109 6.84 13.53 -1.47
N THR A 110 6.23 14.60 -1.97
CA THR A 110 5.78 15.72 -1.14
C THR A 110 4.74 15.27 -0.12
N GLU A 111 3.79 14.42 -0.51
CA GLU A 111 2.84 13.85 0.44
C GLU A 111 3.51 12.98 1.51
N TYR A 112 4.49 12.17 1.14
CA TYR A 112 5.24 11.37 2.11
C TYR A 112 6.12 12.23 3.05
N MET A 113 6.68 13.33 2.53
CA MET A 113 7.41 14.33 3.31
C MET A 113 6.48 15.05 4.30
N HIS A 114 5.24 15.32 3.90
CA HIS A 114 4.24 15.93 4.78
C HIS A 114 3.92 15.02 5.98
N TRP A 115 3.74 13.71 5.77
CA TRP A 115 3.53 12.77 6.89
C TRP A 115 4.71 12.66 7.85
N HIS A 116 5.92 13.02 7.41
CA HIS A 116 7.10 13.12 8.27
C HIS A 116 7.26 14.51 8.90
N GLY A 117 6.30 15.42 8.71
CA GLY A 117 6.35 16.79 9.23
C GLY A 117 7.39 17.68 8.54
N HIS A 118 7.89 17.28 7.36
CA HIS A 118 8.92 18.05 6.64
C HIS A 118 8.35 19.17 5.79
N ILE A 119 7.07 19.10 5.38
CA ILE A 119 6.44 20.14 4.55
C ILE A 119 4.98 20.42 4.96
N PRO A 120 4.46 21.62 4.67
CA PRO A 120 3.06 21.96 4.89
C PRO A 120 2.07 21.12 4.07
N ALA A 121 0.86 20.96 4.59
CA ALA A 121 -0.21 20.22 3.92
C ALA A 121 -0.65 20.92 2.62
N GLU A 122 -0.72 22.26 2.58
CA GLU A 122 -1.17 22.99 1.38
C GLU A 122 -0.26 22.73 0.18
N LEU A 123 1.05 22.64 0.42
CA LEU A 123 2.02 22.36 -0.63
C LEU A 123 1.83 20.94 -1.18
N ALA A 124 1.67 19.94 -0.31
CA ALA A 124 1.41 18.56 -0.72
C ALA A 124 0.12 18.46 -1.56
N LEU A 125 -0.95 19.13 -1.13
CA LEU A 125 -2.22 19.21 -1.86
C LEU A 125 -2.06 19.86 -3.24
N THR A 126 -1.37 20.99 -3.31
CA THR A 126 -1.11 21.70 -4.58
C THR A 126 -0.36 20.82 -5.58
N ARG A 127 0.65 20.09 -5.09
CA ARG A 127 1.45 19.15 -5.92
C ARG A 127 0.60 17.97 -6.38
N HIS A 128 -0.31 17.48 -5.54
CA HIS A 128 -1.26 16.46 -5.90
C HIS A 128 -2.24 16.91 -7.00
N ASP A 129 -2.84 18.09 -6.86
CA ASP A 129 -3.77 18.64 -7.85
C ASP A 129 -3.11 18.81 -9.22
N ARG A 130 -1.84 19.28 -9.23
CA ARG A 130 -1.04 19.38 -10.45
C ARG A 130 -0.79 18.00 -11.09
N ALA A 131 -0.49 16.97 -10.29
CA ALA A 131 -0.32 15.61 -10.80
C ALA A 131 -1.61 15.07 -11.41
N LEU A 132 -2.75 15.26 -10.75
CA LEU A 132 -4.06 14.85 -11.29
C LEU A 132 -4.43 15.61 -12.57
N ALA A 133 -4.17 16.92 -12.63
CA ALA A 133 -4.38 17.72 -13.83
C ALA A 133 -3.55 17.19 -15.00
N SER A 134 -2.27 16.86 -14.76
CA SER A 134 -1.37 16.31 -15.77
C SER A 134 -1.81 14.92 -16.25
N ILE A 135 -2.32 14.06 -15.34
CA ILE A 135 -2.90 12.77 -15.71
C ILE A 135 -4.15 12.96 -16.58
N ARG A 136 -5.06 13.87 -16.21
CA ARG A 136 -6.28 14.16 -16.98
C ARG A 136 -5.93 14.65 -18.40
N GLU A 137 -4.96 15.53 -18.53
CA GLU A 137 -4.46 16.00 -19.84
C GLU A 137 -3.87 14.84 -20.66
N ALA A 138 -3.01 14.02 -20.06
CA ALA A 138 -2.38 12.89 -20.74
C ALA A 138 -3.38 11.82 -21.20
N LEU A 139 -4.43 11.60 -20.40
CA LEU A 139 -5.56 10.76 -20.75
C LEU A 139 -6.32 11.35 -21.95
N ASN A 140 -6.67 12.64 -21.91
CA ASN A 140 -7.35 13.31 -23.01
C ASN A 140 -6.58 13.19 -24.34
N VAL A 141 -5.26 13.44 -24.33
CA VAL A 141 -4.40 13.27 -25.52
C VAL A 141 -4.42 11.83 -26.04
N SER A 142 -4.46 10.85 -25.13
CA SER A 142 -4.54 9.43 -25.49
C SER A 142 -5.89 9.06 -26.10
N PHE A 143 -6.99 9.67 -25.63
CA PHE A 143 -8.35 9.46 -26.13
C PHE A 143 -8.66 10.21 -27.44
N THR A 144 -8.11 11.41 -27.65
CA THR A 144 -8.45 12.26 -28.81
C THR A 144 -7.57 12.06 -30.03
N GLY A 145 -6.56 11.17 -29.96
CA GLY A 145 -5.90 10.63 -31.14
C GLY A 145 -5.19 11.65 -32.04
N THR A 146 -4.06 12.19 -31.60
CA THR A 146 -2.96 12.46 -32.53
C THR A 146 -1.93 11.35 -32.37
N ALA A 147 -2.23 10.20 -32.99
CA ALA A 147 -1.27 9.11 -33.09
C ALA A 147 -0.09 9.59 -33.95
N SER A 148 0.96 10.12 -33.32
CA SER A 148 2.29 10.03 -33.92
C SER A 148 2.69 8.57 -33.81
N SER A 149 2.30 7.79 -34.81
CA SER A 149 2.77 6.43 -35.04
C SER A 149 4.24 6.48 -35.44
N ALA A 150 5.11 6.80 -34.48
CA ALA A 150 6.50 6.38 -34.60
C ALA A 150 6.49 4.85 -34.60
N PRO A 151 7.06 4.18 -35.63
CA PRO A 151 7.11 2.73 -35.67
C PRO A 151 7.81 2.22 -34.42
N VAL A 152 7.15 1.30 -33.70
CA VAL A 152 7.74 0.57 -32.58
C VAL A 152 8.90 -0.25 -33.16
N VAL A 153 10.12 0.26 -33.03
CA VAL A 153 11.32 -0.53 -33.28
C VAL A 153 11.42 -1.53 -32.14
N PRO A 154 11.36 -2.85 -32.40
CA PRO A 154 11.56 -3.86 -31.37
C PRO A 154 13.00 -3.72 -30.86
N GLY A 155 13.19 -3.47 -29.56
CA GLY A 155 14.51 -3.51 -28.91
C GLY A 155 15.00 -2.23 -28.25
N ASN A 156 14.26 -1.11 -28.32
CA ASN A 156 14.54 0.04 -27.47
C ASN A 156 13.54 0.06 -26.31
N ASP A 157 14.02 -0.17 -25.08
CA ASP A 157 13.26 0.03 -23.82
C ASP A 157 12.97 1.53 -23.56
N ARG A 158 12.50 2.26 -24.57
CA ARG A 158 12.04 3.65 -24.41
C ARG A 158 10.59 3.63 -23.96
N LEU A 159 10.33 4.35 -22.88
CA LEU A 159 8.99 4.56 -22.35
C LEU A 159 8.11 5.25 -23.42
N THR A 160 6.92 4.75 -23.69
CA THR A 160 5.95 5.45 -24.53
C THR A 160 5.13 6.41 -23.67
N TYR A 161 4.55 7.46 -24.27
CA TYR A 161 3.69 8.37 -23.52
C TYR A 161 2.51 7.64 -22.83
N LYS A 162 1.88 6.67 -23.51
CA LYS A 162 0.83 5.82 -22.91
C LYS A 162 1.33 5.02 -21.71
N GLN A 163 2.53 4.45 -21.77
CA GLN A 163 3.14 3.76 -20.62
C GLN A 163 3.49 4.74 -19.49
N ALA A 164 3.93 5.96 -19.79
CA ALA A 164 4.18 6.99 -18.78
C ALA A 164 2.88 7.40 -18.08
N THR A 165 1.79 7.57 -18.82
CA THR A 165 0.45 7.81 -18.27
C THR A 165 -0.02 6.65 -17.40
N LEU A 166 0.16 5.40 -17.85
CA LEU A 166 -0.16 4.21 -17.05
C LEU A 166 0.67 4.16 -15.76
N ALA A 167 1.97 4.44 -15.84
CA ALA A 167 2.84 4.51 -14.68
C ALA A 167 2.36 5.56 -13.67
N ALA A 168 2.00 6.75 -14.15
CA ALA A 168 1.46 7.82 -13.32
C ALA A 168 0.15 7.40 -12.62
N VAL A 169 -0.80 6.81 -13.36
CA VAL A 169 -2.06 6.31 -12.79
C VAL A 169 -1.81 5.23 -11.72
N LEU A 170 -0.92 4.27 -11.99
CA LEU A 170 -0.60 3.20 -11.03
C LEU A 170 0.15 3.71 -9.79
N LEU A 171 0.98 4.73 -9.94
CA LEU A 171 1.70 5.35 -8.83
C LEU A 171 0.75 6.12 -7.91
N GLN A 172 -0.29 6.79 -8.44
CA GLN A 172 -1.31 7.45 -7.61
C GLN A 172 -2.05 6.50 -6.67
N ILE A 173 -2.16 5.21 -7.01
CA ILE A 173 -2.76 4.23 -6.09
C ILE A 173 -1.94 4.10 -4.80
N THR A 174 -0.61 4.29 -4.88
CA THR A 174 0.28 4.29 -3.72
C THR A 174 -0.08 5.41 -2.74
N ARG A 175 -0.40 6.60 -3.26
CA ARG A 175 -0.93 7.71 -2.45
C ARG A 175 -2.22 7.29 -1.78
N VAL A 176 -3.18 6.79 -2.56
CA VAL A 176 -4.51 6.44 -2.05
C VAL A 176 -4.35 5.50 -0.87
N ILE A 177 -3.59 4.41 -1.04
CA ILE A 177 -3.25 3.42 0.00
C ILE A 177 -2.74 4.06 1.29
N PHE A 178 -1.88 5.07 1.22
CA PHE A 178 -1.32 5.70 2.42
C PHE A 178 -2.27 6.73 3.07
N SER A 179 -3.16 7.33 2.25
CA SER A 179 -4.12 8.35 2.67
C SER A 179 -5.46 7.81 3.16
N GLY A 180 -5.78 6.53 2.96
CA GLY A 180 -7.10 5.99 3.34
C GLY A 180 -8.23 6.47 2.42
N GLY A 181 -7.93 6.66 1.13
CA GLY A 181 -8.88 7.13 0.12
C GLY A 181 -9.64 6.01 -0.62
N ASN A 182 -10.90 6.28 -0.98
CA ASN A 182 -11.75 5.29 -1.64
C ASN A 182 -11.56 5.21 -3.17
N GLU A 183 -10.65 6.00 -3.74
CA GLU A 183 -10.50 6.21 -5.18
C GLU A 183 -9.73 5.10 -5.91
N VAL A 184 -9.22 4.07 -5.21
CA VAL A 184 -8.43 2.97 -5.80
C VAL A 184 -9.12 2.35 -7.01
N ASP A 185 -10.43 2.09 -6.93
CA ASP A 185 -11.17 1.47 -8.04
C ASP A 185 -11.25 2.36 -9.29
N MET A 186 -11.24 3.68 -9.15
CA MET A 186 -11.22 4.58 -10.31
C MET A 186 -9.88 4.51 -11.03
N HIS A 187 -8.77 4.54 -10.27
CA HIS A 187 -7.43 4.38 -10.82
C HIS A 187 -7.22 3.00 -11.45
N LEU A 188 -7.71 1.93 -10.83
CA LEU A 188 -7.66 0.57 -11.39
C LEU A 188 -8.43 0.46 -12.71
N LYS A 189 -9.65 1.01 -12.79
CA LYS A 189 -10.43 1.00 -14.04
C LYS A 189 -9.72 1.78 -15.16
N CYS A 190 -9.14 2.93 -14.83
CA CYS A 190 -8.35 3.71 -15.77
C CYS A 190 -7.10 2.96 -16.25
N ALA A 191 -6.34 2.37 -15.32
CA ALA A 191 -5.16 1.57 -15.65
C ALA A 191 -5.51 0.34 -16.51
N LEU A 192 -6.61 -0.35 -16.19
CA LEU A 192 -7.10 -1.49 -16.96
C LEU A 192 -7.38 -1.11 -18.42
N TYR A 193 -8.04 0.03 -18.63
CA TYR A 193 -8.30 0.52 -19.98
C TYR A 193 -7.00 0.74 -20.78
N ILE A 194 -6.00 1.39 -20.19
CA ILE A 194 -4.71 1.61 -20.87
C ILE A 194 -3.98 0.29 -21.12
N LEU A 195 -4.04 -0.67 -20.19
CA LEU A 195 -3.46 -2.01 -20.35
C LEU A 195 -4.11 -2.79 -21.50
N GLN A 196 -5.42 -2.62 -21.72
CA GLN A 196 -6.14 -3.19 -22.87
C GLN A 196 -5.65 -2.57 -24.17
N GLU A 197 -5.51 -1.23 -24.23
CA GLU A 197 -4.98 -0.56 -25.42
C GLU A 197 -3.54 -0.95 -25.76
N LEU A 198 -2.73 -1.27 -24.75
CA LEU A 198 -1.34 -1.70 -24.91
C LEU A 198 -1.19 -3.22 -25.19
N ASP A 199 -2.28 -3.99 -25.19
CA ASP A 199 -2.32 -5.46 -25.31
C ASP A 199 -1.46 -6.21 -24.25
N TYR A 200 -1.35 -5.66 -23.04
CA TYR A 200 -0.53 -6.27 -21.98
C TYR A 200 -1.26 -7.39 -21.23
N ILE A 201 -2.59 -7.45 -21.31
CA ILE A 201 -3.42 -8.39 -20.54
C ILE A 201 -3.32 -9.81 -21.09
N HIS A 202 -3.25 -9.96 -22.41
CA HIS A 202 -3.40 -11.25 -23.08
C HIS A 202 -2.07 -11.94 -23.38
N ARG A 203 -0.96 -11.20 -23.42
CA ARG A 203 0.35 -11.72 -23.83
C ARG A 203 1.45 -11.34 -22.84
N PRO A 204 2.34 -12.28 -22.47
CA PRO A 204 3.52 -11.98 -21.68
C PRO A 204 4.37 -10.90 -22.33
N THR A 205 4.85 -9.95 -21.52
CA THR A 205 5.65 -8.83 -21.99
C THR A 205 7.15 -9.06 -21.72
N THR A 206 7.98 -8.80 -22.73
CA THR A 206 9.43 -8.95 -22.63
C THR A 206 10.13 -7.66 -22.18
N SER A 207 9.56 -6.50 -22.48
CA SER A 207 10.10 -5.20 -22.06
C SER A 207 10.02 -5.01 -20.55
N PHE A 208 11.09 -4.44 -19.99
CA PHE A 208 11.19 -4.10 -18.57
C PHE A 208 10.00 -3.25 -18.09
N ILE A 209 9.71 -2.14 -18.80
CA ILE A 209 8.64 -1.20 -18.43
C ILE A 209 7.28 -1.89 -18.51
N ALA A 210 7.01 -2.61 -19.60
CA ALA A 210 5.73 -3.29 -19.78
C ALA A 210 5.48 -4.32 -18.67
N ARG A 211 6.53 -5.02 -18.24
CA ARG A 211 6.46 -5.98 -17.13
C ARG A 211 6.24 -5.28 -15.80
N LEU A 212 7.01 -4.22 -15.49
CA LEU A 212 6.84 -3.40 -14.29
C LEU A 212 5.38 -2.93 -14.13
N LEU A 213 4.79 -2.38 -15.19
CA LEU A 213 3.43 -1.84 -15.16
C LEU A 213 2.37 -2.94 -15.00
N MET A 214 2.52 -4.05 -15.74
CA MET A 214 1.59 -5.17 -15.62
C MET A 214 1.66 -5.83 -14.23
N GLN A 215 2.87 -6.03 -13.70
CA GLN A 215 3.06 -6.58 -12.36
C GLN A 215 2.45 -5.64 -11.31
N ARG A 216 2.78 -4.33 -11.35
CA ARG A 216 2.22 -3.33 -10.41
C ARG A 216 0.69 -3.31 -10.44
N PHE A 217 0.08 -3.32 -11.63
CA PHE A 217 -1.37 -3.40 -11.75
C PHE A 217 -1.94 -4.67 -11.12
N ALA A 218 -1.40 -5.83 -11.49
CA ALA A 218 -1.89 -7.11 -10.99
C ALA A 218 -1.83 -7.19 -9.45
N ILE A 219 -0.74 -6.72 -8.85
CA ILE A 219 -0.55 -6.68 -7.39
C ILE A 219 -1.68 -5.90 -6.74
N VAL A 220 -1.86 -4.65 -7.15
CA VAL A 220 -2.89 -3.78 -6.58
C VAL A 220 -4.28 -4.37 -6.80
N ASP A 221 -4.57 -4.90 -7.99
CA ASP A 221 -5.86 -5.51 -8.30
C ASP A 221 -6.17 -6.71 -7.40
N VAL A 222 -5.21 -7.63 -7.20
CA VAL A 222 -5.40 -8.81 -6.34
C VAL A 222 -5.48 -8.41 -4.86
N VAL A 223 -4.63 -7.51 -4.37
CA VAL A 223 -4.68 -7.02 -2.97
C VAL A 223 -6.03 -6.35 -2.70
N THR A 224 -6.49 -5.48 -3.61
CA THR A 224 -7.80 -4.83 -3.51
C THR A 224 -8.94 -5.83 -3.56
N SER A 225 -8.83 -6.86 -4.41
CA SER A 225 -9.81 -7.94 -4.53
C SER A 225 -9.91 -8.78 -3.26
N ILE A 226 -8.77 -9.07 -2.62
CA ILE A 226 -8.75 -9.74 -1.32
C ILE A 226 -9.44 -8.87 -0.27
N LEU A 227 -9.08 -7.60 -0.16
CA LEU A 227 -9.65 -6.74 0.88
C LEU A 227 -11.15 -6.51 0.68
N ARG A 228 -11.59 -6.24 -0.56
CA ARG A 228 -12.99 -5.95 -0.91
C ARG A 228 -13.84 -7.19 -1.23
N ARG A 229 -13.29 -8.40 -1.07
CA ARG A 229 -13.97 -9.68 -1.35
C ARG A 229 -14.62 -9.72 -2.74
N ARG A 230 -13.91 -9.23 -3.75
CA ARG A 230 -14.38 -9.19 -5.15
C ARG A 230 -13.46 -9.99 -6.07
N ARG A 231 -13.88 -10.14 -7.33
CA ARG A 231 -12.98 -10.67 -8.37
C ARG A 231 -11.91 -9.64 -8.72
N PRO A 232 -10.69 -10.09 -9.05
CA PRO A 232 -9.74 -9.29 -9.80
C PRO A 232 -10.40 -8.73 -11.07
N HIS A 233 -10.05 -7.50 -11.42
CA HIS A 233 -10.42 -6.91 -12.71
C HIS A 233 -9.76 -7.64 -13.88
N LEU A 234 -8.55 -8.17 -13.67
CA LEU A 234 -7.92 -9.04 -14.66
C LEU A 234 -8.73 -10.34 -14.83
N PRO A 235 -8.90 -10.81 -16.07
CA PRO A 235 -9.60 -12.07 -16.30
C PRO A 235 -8.79 -13.25 -15.73
N PRO A 236 -9.45 -14.32 -15.23
CA PRO A 236 -8.76 -15.53 -14.74
C PRO A 236 -7.82 -16.17 -15.78
N THR A 237 -8.05 -15.90 -17.06
CA THR A 237 -7.24 -16.41 -18.18
C THR A 237 -5.97 -15.59 -18.43
N SER A 238 -5.78 -14.44 -17.78
CA SER A 238 -4.61 -13.59 -17.94
C SER A 238 -3.33 -14.36 -17.63
N TRP A 239 -2.29 -14.12 -18.43
CA TRP A 239 -1.03 -14.86 -18.32
C TRP A 239 -0.35 -14.66 -16.96
N ILE A 240 -0.54 -13.50 -16.31
CA ILE A 240 0.07 -13.16 -15.03
C ILE A 240 -0.47 -14.01 -13.87
N PHE A 241 -1.63 -14.66 -14.02
CA PHE A 241 -2.20 -15.55 -13.01
C PHE A 241 -1.82 -17.03 -13.22
N LYS A 242 -1.11 -17.34 -14.30
CA LYS A 242 -0.59 -18.69 -14.54
C LYS A 242 0.77 -18.83 -13.85
N PRO A 243 1.08 -19.96 -13.19
CA PRO A 243 2.39 -20.19 -12.57
C PRO A 243 3.54 -20.05 -13.58
N GLN A 244 4.45 -19.12 -13.31
CA GLN A 244 5.60 -18.72 -14.12
C GLN A 244 6.75 -18.28 -13.20
N GLU A 245 7.46 -19.24 -12.60
CA GLU A 245 8.57 -18.99 -11.66
C GLU A 245 9.73 -18.17 -12.29
N THR A 246 9.86 -18.18 -13.61
CA THR A 246 10.86 -17.34 -14.31
C THR A 246 10.65 -15.84 -14.07
N LEU A 247 9.43 -15.40 -13.73
CA LEU A 247 9.14 -13.99 -13.41
C LEU A 247 9.74 -13.56 -12.07
N ASP A 248 10.04 -14.49 -11.17
CA ASP A 248 10.70 -14.19 -9.89
C ASP A 248 12.20 -13.93 -10.08
N SER A 249 12.80 -14.35 -11.20
CA SER A 249 14.22 -14.18 -11.50
C SER A 249 14.53 -13.24 -12.67
N THR A 250 13.51 -12.81 -13.43
CA THR A 250 13.69 -11.91 -14.59
C THR A 250 13.38 -10.46 -14.19
N GLU A 251 14.22 -9.49 -14.58
CA GLU A 251 14.06 -8.07 -14.22
C GLU A 251 12.85 -7.39 -14.90
N PRO A 252 11.92 -6.72 -14.17
CA PRO A 252 11.89 -6.63 -12.71
C PRO A 252 11.37 -7.92 -12.07
N SER A 253 12.05 -8.36 -11.01
CA SER A 253 11.68 -9.56 -10.26
C SER A 253 10.32 -9.38 -9.60
N PHE A 254 9.39 -10.28 -9.91
CA PHE A 254 8.07 -10.28 -9.30
C PHE A 254 8.16 -10.45 -7.77
N ARG A 255 8.99 -11.42 -7.32
CA ARG A 255 9.27 -11.67 -5.91
C ARG A 255 9.83 -10.44 -5.19
N GLU A 256 10.84 -9.77 -5.74
CA GLU A 256 11.42 -8.58 -5.09
C GLU A 256 10.45 -7.40 -5.05
N MET A 257 9.62 -7.25 -6.10
CA MET A 257 8.61 -6.20 -6.13
C MET A 257 7.49 -6.40 -5.11
N THR A 258 7.12 -7.65 -4.80
CA THR A 258 5.88 -7.98 -4.07
C THR A 258 6.08 -8.64 -2.73
N GLY A 259 7.21 -9.30 -2.53
CA GLY A 259 7.41 -10.23 -1.44
C GLY A 259 6.68 -11.57 -1.59
N CYS A 260 6.01 -11.78 -2.72
CA CYS A 260 5.20 -12.96 -3.02
C CYS A 260 5.76 -13.65 -4.27
N PRO A 261 6.07 -14.95 -4.24
CA PRO A 261 6.45 -15.68 -5.45
C PRO A 261 5.32 -15.65 -6.47
N GLN A 262 5.64 -15.48 -7.75
CA GLN A 262 4.62 -15.34 -8.79
C GLN A 262 3.64 -16.54 -8.86
N PRO A 263 4.06 -17.81 -8.67
CA PRO A 263 3.12 -18.92 -8.59
C PRO A 263 2.09 -18.77 -7.45
N ILE A 264 2.54 -18.33 -6.27
CA ILE A 264 1.68 -18.08 -5.10
C ILE A 264 0.71 -16.94 -5.38
N PHE A 265 1.18 -15.88 -6.06
CA PHE A 265 0.32 -14.78 -6.49
C PHE A 265 -0.81 -15.25 -7.42
N GLY A 266 -0.52 -16.14 -8.38
CA GLY A 266 -1.55 -16.77 -9.20
C GLY A 266 -2.58 -17.56 -8.37
N TYR A 267 -2.14 -18.23 -7.30
CA TYR A 267 -3.04 -18.91 -6.37
C TYR A 267 -3.91 -17.96 -5.55
N LEU A 268 -3.39 -16.80 -5.12
CA LEU A 268 -4.20 -15.75 -4.48
C LEU A 268 -5.33 -15.27 -5.40
N ALA A 269 -5.02 -14.98 -6.67
CA ALA A 269 -6.03 -14.54 -7.64
C ALA A 269 -7.12 -15.61 -7.89
N ARG A 270 -6.72 -16.89 -7.96
CA ARG A 270 -7.65 -18.02 -8.06
C ARG A 270 -8.54 -18.14 -6.81
N ALA A 271 -7.97 -18.01 -5.61
CA ALA A 271 -8.74 -18.04 -4.36
C ALA A 271 -9.78 -16.91 -4.30
N CYS A 272 -9.47 -15.71 -4.78
CA CYS A 272 -10.45 -14.61 -4.88
C CYS A 272 -11.62 -14.96 -5.81
N ASN A 273 -11.36 -15.57 -6.96
CA ASN A 273 -12.43 -15.98 -7.88
C ASN A 273 -13.32 -17.05 -7.26
N LEU A 274 -12.73 -18.09 -6.66
CA LEU A 274 -13.48 -19.16 -5.98
C LEU A 274 -14.33 -18.61 -4.82
N ALA A 275 -13.80 -17.67 -4.04
CA ALA A 275 -14.55 -17.05 -2.94
C ALA A 275 -15.81 -16.31 -3.44
N VAL A 276 -15.71 -15.63 -4.58
CA VAL A 276 -16.88 -14.99 -5.21
C VAL A 276 -17.84 -16.03 -5.77
N ASP A 277 -17.34 -17.10 -6.41
CA ASP A 277 -18.19 -18.20 -6.91
C ASP A 277 -19.03 -18.83 -5.77
N VAL A 278 -18.45 -19.02 -4.58
CA VAL A 278 -19.17 -19.48 -3.38
C VAL A 278 -20.22 -18.47 -2.94
N ALA A 279 -19.87 -17.18 -2.87
CA ALA A 279 -20.80 -16.13 -2.45
C ALA A 279 -21.99 -15.94 -3.43
N GLU A 280 -21.76 -16.20 -4.71
CA GLU A 280 -22.78 -16.16 -5.77
C GLU A 280 -23.57 -17.48 -5.91
N ASP A 281 -23.33 -18.47 -5.03
CA ASP A 281 -23.94 -19.83 -5.03
C ASP A 281 -23.79 -20.56 -6.39
N VAL A 282 -22.67 -20.33 -7.07
CA VAL A 282 -22.36 -20.92 -8.38
C VAL A 282 -21.83 -22.33 -8.19
N ASN A 283 -22.65 -23.36 -8.49
CA ASN A 283 -22.26 -24.77 -8.56
C ASN A 283 -21.25 -25.21 -7.47
N ASN A 284 -21.66 -25.12 -6.19
CA ASN A 284 -20.79 -25.32 -5.02
C ASN A 284 -19.89 -26.57 -5.07
N MET A 285 -20.35 -27.68 -5.65
CA MET A 285 -19.54 -28.89 -5.76
C MET A 285 -18.31 -28.72 -6.66
N GLU A 286 -18.46 -28.03 -7.78
CA GLU A 286 -17.36 -27.76 -8.70
C GLU A 286 -16.36 -26.76 -8.08
N VAL A 287 -16.87 -25.73 -7.39
CA VAL A 287 -16.04 -24.76 -6.67
C VAL A 287 -15.20 -25.43 -5.58
N LEU A 288 -15.81 -26.33 -4.79
CA LEU A 288 -15.10 -27.11 -3.77
C LEU A 288 -14.05 -28.05 -4.37
N GLU A 289 -14.32 -28.67 -5.52
CA GLU A 289 -13.33 -29.47 -6.24
C GLU A 289 -12.15 -28.62 -6.73
N GLN A 290 -12.43 -27.43 -7.28
CA GLN A 290 -11.39 -26.49 -7.71
C GLN A 290 -10.55 -25.98 -6.53
N ALA A 291 -11.18 -25.73 -5.38
CA ALA A 291 -10.51 -25.34 -4.15
C ALA A 291 -9.58 -26.46 -3.64
N PHE A 292 -10.04 -27.70 -3.66
CA PHE A 292 -9.23 -28.86 -3.28
C PHE A 292 -8.02 -29.02 -4.20
N ARG A 293 -8.21 -28.84 -5.52
CA ARG A 293 -7.10 -28.85 -6.49
C ARG A 293 -6.11 -27.72 -6.19
N LEU A 294 -6.59 -26.52 -5.88
CA LEU A 294 -5.75 -25.36 -5.54
C LEU A 294 -4.87 -25.63 -4.30
N GLU A 295 -5.43 -26.21 -3.23
CA GLU A 295 -4.65 -26.59 -2.04
C GLU A 295 -3.62 -27.68 -2.32
N ARG A 296 -3.96 -28.66 -3.17
CA ARG A 296 -3.02 -29.70 -3.59
C ARG A 296 -1.87 -29.09 -4.40
N ASP A 297 -2.17 -28.18 -5.32
CA ASP A 297 -1.15 -27.49 -6.12
C ASP A 297 -0.22 -26.67 -5.21
N LEU A 298 -0.77 -26.00 -4.19
CA LEU A 298 -0.01 -25.25 -3.18
C LEU A 298 0.93 -26.15 -2.36
N HIS A 299 0.46 -27.34 -1.98
CA HIS A 299 1.29 -28.33 -1.29
C HIS A 299 2.39 -28.89 -2.20
N ALA A 300 2.08 -29.16 -3.47
CA ALA A 300 3.07 -29.63 -4.45
C ALA A 300 4.16 -28.57 -4.69
N TYR A 301 3.78 -27.29 -4.76
CA TYR A 301 4.73 -26.18 -4.82
C TYR A 301 5.66 -26.15 -3.60
N ALA A 302 5.12 -26.26 -2.38
CA ALA A 302 5.93 -26.27 -1.16
C ALA A 302 6.93 -27.44 -1.14
N LEU A 303 6.49 -28.65 -1.49
CA LEU A 303 7.37 -29.81 -1.60
C LEU A 303 8.47 -29.62 -2.65
N ALA A 304 8.17 -28.97 -3.78
CA ALA A 304 9.15 -28.72 -4.82
C ALA A 304 10.25 -27.78 -4.32
N GLN A 305 9.89 -26.73 -3.57
CA GLN A 305 10.83 -25.78 -2.97
C GLN A 305 11.72 -26.48 -1.91
N ASP A 306 11.16 -27.35 -1.08
CA ASP A 306 11.92 -28.14 -0.09
C ASP A 306 12.84 -29.19 -0.74
N ALA A 307 12.41 -29.76 -1.88
CA ALA A 307 13.13 -30.80 -2.59
C ALA A 307 14.28 -30.28 -3.44
N THR A 308 14.25 -29.02 -3.88
CA THR A 308 15.41 -28.35 -4.45
C THR A 308 16.49 -28.30 -3.37
N PRO A 309 17.55 -29.13 -3.45
CA PRO A 309 18.65 -29.00 -2.53
C PRO A 309 19.16 -27.59 -2.73
N THR A 310 19.24 -26.81 -1.65
CA THR A 310 19.91 -25.53 -1.68
C THR A 310 21.35 -25.83 -2.11
N THR A 311 21.66 -25.78 -3.41
CA THR A 311 23.01 -25.89 -3.99
C THR A 311 23.80 -24.61 -3.68
N VAL A 312 23.70 -24.19 -2.43
CA VAL A 312 24.26 -23.01 -1.78
C VAL A 312 25.04 -23.50 -0.54
N GLU A 313 25.46 -24.76 -0.48
CA GLU A 313 26.55 -25.18 0.42
C GLU A 313 27.89 -24.52 0.04
N GLY A 314 27.97 -23.81 -1.10
CA GLY A 314 29.08 -22.90 -1.45
C GLY A 314 28.85 -21.42 -1.12
N LYS A 315 27.71 -21.03 -0.54
CA LYS A 315 27.34 -19.63 -0.24
C LYS A 315 26.60 -19.48 1.11
N ARG A 316 26.87 -20.36 2.09
CA ARG A 316 26.52 -20.13 3.51
C ARG A 316 27.41 -19.07 4.20
N GLY A 317 27.83 -18.07 3.43
CA GLY A 317 28.44 -16.85 3.92
C GLY A 317 27.81 -15.69 3.18
N SER A 318 27.18 -14.76 3.90
CA SER A 318 26.61 -13.50 3.40
C SER A 318 25.26 -13.56 2.66
N GLY A 319 24.25 -14.28 3.17
CA GLY A 319 22.86 -13.88 2.91
C GLY A 319 22.56 -12.62 3.74
N SER A 320 22.07 -11.53 3.12
CA SER A 320 21.65 -10.35 3.90
C SER A 320 20.46 -10.73 4.78
N THR A 321 20.29 -10.06 5.93
CA THR A 321 19.11 -10.23 6.79
C THR A 321 17.81 -10.01 6.01
N ALA A 322 17.81 -9.10 5.05
CA ALA A 322 16.68 -8.80 4.18
C ALA A 322 16.30 -9.97 3.24
N ASP A 323 17.24 -10.77 2.72
CA ASP A 323 16.90 -11.93 1.87
C ASP A 323 16.27 -13.07 2.69
N ALA A 324 16.74 -13.26 3.93
CA ALA A 324 16.08 -14.17 4.87
C ALA A 324 14.65 -13.71 5.19
N SER A 325 14.47 -12.42 5.49
CA SER A 325 13.15 -11.81 5.70
C SER A 325 12.23 -11.94 4.49
N LEU A 326 12.76 -11.76 3.28
CA LEU A 326 12.00 -11.94 2.02
C LEU A 326 11.56 -13.39 1.83
N THR A 327 12.40 -14.36 2.20
CA THR A 327 12.05 -15.78 2.16
C THR A 327 10.94 -16.12 3.17
N THR A 328 11.01 -15.58 4.39
CA THR A 328 9.94 -15.70 5.37
C THR A 328 8.65 -15.04 4.89
N LEU A 329 8.74 -13.88 4.21
CA LEU A 329 7.58 -13.20 3.65
C LEU A 329 6.89 -14.02 2.55
N ASN A 330 7.66 -14.67 1.67
CA ASN A 330 7.13 -15.60 0.69
C ASN A 330 6.27 -16.70 1.35
N GLU A 331 6.77 -17.26 2.45
CA GLU A 331 6.05 -18.27 3.23
C GLU A 331 4.78 -17.70 3.87
N CYS A 332 4.80 -16.45 4.33
CA CYS A 332 3.58 -15.78 4.80
C CYS A 332 2.51 -15.72 3.71
N TYR A 333 2.86 -15.34 2.47
CA TYR A 333 1.90 -15.32 1.36
C TYR A 333 1.37 -16.71 1.00
N ARG A 334 2.19 -17.75 1.09
CA ARG A 334 1.75 -19.14 0.90
C ARG A 334 0.67 -19.52 1.93
N TRP A 335 0.90 -19.23 3.20
CA TRP A 335 -0.09 -19.47 4.26
C TRP A 335 -1.31 -18.56 4.17
N CYS A 336 -1.17 -17.36 3.61
CA CYS A 336 -2.28 -16.48 3.31
C CYS A 336 -3.26 -17.11 2.29
N VAL A 337 -2.77 -17.79 1.25
CA VAL A 337 -3.63 -18.54 0.32
C VAL A 337 -4.45 -19.60 1.09
N HIS A 338 -3.83 -20.38 1.98
CA HIS A 338 -4.55 -21.34 2.81
C HIS A 338 -5.63 -20.67 3.67
N LEU A 339 -5.31 -19.54 4.30
CA LEU A 339 -6.27 -18.82 5.13
C LEU A 339 -7.47 -18.34 4.32
N LEU A 340 -7.24 -17.78 3.13
CA LEU A 340 -8.30 -17.32 2.23
C LEU A 340 -9.20 -18.46 1.78
N ILE A 341 -8.63 -19.62 1.40
CA ILE A 341 -9.41 -20.79 1.02
C ILE A 341 -10.26 -21.30 2.20
N GLN A 342 -9.65 -21.43 3.39
CA GLN A 342 -10.34 -21.88 4.60
C GLN A 342 -11.51 -20.97 4.96
N ARG A 343 -11.28 -19.65 5.02
CA ARG A 343 -12.27 -18.69 5.50
C ARG A 343 -13.32 -18.31 4.47
N ARG A 344 -12.96 -18.27 3.18
CA ARG A 344 -13.83 -17.68 2.14
C ARG A 344 -14.36 -18.66 1.10
N VAL A 345 -13.78 -19.86 1.02
CA VAL A 345 -14.24 -20.90 0.09
C VAL A 345 -14.86 -22.06 0.86
N TYR A 346 -14.17 -22.56 1.88
CA TYR A 346 -14.73 -23.58 2.77
C TYR A 346 -15.61 -23.02 3.88
N LEU A 347 -15.60 -21.69 4.07
CA LEU A 347 -16.37 -20.99 5.10
C LEU A 347 -16.13 -21.58 6.50
N GLU A 348 -14.91 -22.04 6.77
CA GLU A 348 -14.54 -22.60 8.06
C GLU A 348 -14.61 -21.51 9.14
N PRO A 349 -15.23 -21.75 10.30
CA PRO A 349 -15.34 -20.75 11.35
C PRO A 349 -13.97 -20.28 11.85
N THR A 350 -13.91 -19.04 12.35
CA THR A 350 -12.68 -18.45 12.95
C THR A 350 -12.04 -19.39 13.98
N PHE A 351 -12.86 -20.05 14.80
CA PHE A 351 -12.42 -20.95 15.88
C PHE A 351 -12.03 -22.36 15.42
N SER A 352 -12.11 -22.68 14.12
CA SER A 352 -11.73 -24.00 13.63
C SER A 352 -10.27 -24.28 13.95
N ARG A 353 -9.95 -25.54 14.30
CA ARG A 353 -8.56 -25.94 14.60
C ARG A 353 -7.62 -25.63 13.44
N ARG A 354 -8.11 -25.78 12.20
CA ARG A 354 -7.33 -25.58 10.98
C ARG A 354 -7.05 -24.09 10.75
N VAL A 355 -8.07 -23.24 10.83
CA VAL A 355 -7.91 -21.77 10.76
C VAL A 355 -6.95 -21.28 11.82
N GLN A 356 -7.15 -21.68 13.08
CA GLN A 356 -6.29 -21.28 14.18
C GLN A 356 -4.86 -21.82 14.07
N GLN A 357 -4.63 -22.95 13.39
CA GLN A 357 -3.29 -23.44 13.08
C GLN A 357 -2.61 -22.59 11.99
N THR A 358 -3.35 -22.22 10.94
CA THR A 358 -2.89 -21.30 9.90
C THR A 358 -2.52 -19.94 10.50
N ALA A 359 -3.41 -19.34 11.29
CA ALA A 359 -3.19 -18.04 11.93
C ALA A 359 -1.95 -18.03 12.84
N ARG A 360 -1.80 -19.03 13.72
CA ARG A 360 -0.60 -19.18 14.57
C ARG A 360 0.69 -19.36 13.79
N THR A 361 0.61 -19.92 12.58
CA THR A 361 1.79 -20.07 11.71
C THR A 361 2.14 -18.72 11.08
N LEU A 362 1.15 -17.98 10.59
CA LEU A 362 1.31 -16.62 10.08
C LEU A 362 1.88 -15.68 11.15
N PHE A 363 1.33 -15.65 12.37
CA PHE A 363 1.86 -14.84 13.47
C PHE A 363 3.34 -15.12 13.74
N ARG A 364 3.73 -16.40 13.80
CA ARG A 364 5.14 -16.80 14.01
C ARG A 364 6.05 -16.38 12.87
N LEU A 365 5.63 -16.56 11.62
CA LEU A 365 6.42 -16.14 10.46
C LEU A 365 6.58 -14.63 10.42
N MET A 366 5.48 -13.88 10.57
CA MET A 366 5.48 -12.42 10.56
C MET A 366 6.31 -11.82 11.70
N ALA A 367 6.23 -12.40 12.90
CA ALA A 367 7.04 -11.97 14.04
C ALA A 367 8.55 -12.15 13.82
N SER A 368 8.97 -13.07 12.94
CA SER A 368 10.38 -13.28 12.61
C SER A 368 10.94 -12.29 11.59
N ILE A 369 10.10 -11.45 10.99
CA ILE A 369 10.52 -10.38 10.08
C ILE A 369 10.75 -9.10 10.91
N PRO A 370 11.96 -8.56 10.99
CA PRO A 370 12.22 -7.31 11.71
C PRO A 370 11.50 -6.12 11.05
N VAL A 371 11.03 -5.15 11.86
CA VAL A 371 10.51 -3.90 11.32
C VAL A 371 11.67 -3.04 10.79
N GLY A 372 11.49 -2.40 9.63
CA GLY A 372 12.50 -1.64 8.91
C GLY A 372 13.49 -2.51 8.11
N SER A 373 13.23 -3.80 7.98
CA SER A 373 14.05 -4.72 7.18
C SER A 373 13.90 -4.52 5.66
N GLY A 374 12.84 -3.83 5.22
CA GLY A 374 12.43 -3.71 3.83
C GLY A 374 11.21 -4.59 3.55
N PRO A 375 11.34 -5.93 3.56
CA PRO A 375 10.22 -6.85 3.31
C PRO A 375 9.00 -6.65 4.21
N ASP A 376 9.18 -6.11 5.41
CA ASP A 376 8.08 -5.79 6.31
C ASP A 376 7.11 -4.73 5.75
N SER A 377 7.51 -3.91 4.77
CA SER A 377 6.62 -2.98 4.05
C SER A 377 5.43 -3.67 3.38
N SER A 378 5.56 -4.96 3.07
CA SER A 378 4.53 -5.78 2.40
C SER A 378 3.67 -6.59 3.38
N LEU A 379 3.91 -6.48 4.68
CA LEU A 379 3.09 -7.12 5.71
C LEU A 379 1.69 -6.54 5.94
N PRO A 380 1.34 -5.28 5.61
CA PRO A 380 0.02 -4.72 5.97
C PRO A 380 -1.18 -5.57 5.55
N LEU A 381 -1.19 -6.11 4.32
CA LEU A 381 -2.25 -7.02 3.88
C LEU A 381 -2.32 -8.28 4.76
N LEU A 382 -1.17 -8.90 5.02
CA LEU A 382 -1.07 -10.14 5.80
C LEU A 382 -1.50 -9.92 7.25
N LEU A 383 -1.08 -8.79 7.84
CA LEU A 383 -1.45 -8.38 9.19
C LEU A 383 -2.96 -8.18 9.29
N ASN A 384 -3.55 -7.52 8.29
CA ASN A 384 -4.99 -7.30 8.26
C ASN A 384 -5.80 -8.59 8.20
N LEU A 385 -5.35 -9.57 7.41
CA LEU A 385 -6.05 -10.85 7.30
C LEU A 385 -5.91 -11.68 8.58
N VAL A 386 -4.70 -11.79 9.12
CA VAL A 386 -4.46 -12.65 10.29
C VAL A 386 -5.00 -12.04 11.59
N ALA A 387 -5.03 -10.71 11.72
CA ALA A 387 -5.57 -10.03 12.90
C ALA A 387 -7.05 -10.36 13.14
N ARG A 388 -7.82 -10.59 12.07
CA ARG A 388 -9.23 -11.01 12.15
C ARG A 388 -9.40 -12.38 12.80
N GLU A 389 -8.37 -13.21 12.71
CA GLU A 389 -8.35 -14.57 13.23
C GLU A 389 -7.76 -14.67 14.64
N ALA A 390 -7.38 -13.53 15.24
CA ALA A 390 -6.81 -13.44 16.58
C ALA A 390 -7.89 -13.68 17.66
N VAL A 391 -7.92 -14.92 18.16
CA VAL A 391 -8.83 -15.31 19.25
C VAL A 391 -8.20 -15.10 20.63
N ARG A 392 -6.89 -15.31 20.77
CA ARG A 392 -6.18 -15.19 22.05
C ARG A 392 -5.79 -13.74 22.29
N GLU A 393 -5.85 -13.29 23.53
CA GLU A 393 -5.39 -11.94 23.89
C GLU A 393 -3.90 -11.74 23.59
N GLU A 394 -3.08 -12.79 23.68
CA GLU A 394 -1.67 -12.79 23.28
C GLU A 394 -1.49 -12.38 21.81
N ASP A 395 -2.32 -12.94 20.92
CA ASP A 395 -2.28 -12.65 19.48
C ASP A 395 -2.78 -11.23 19.20
N ARG A 396 -3.84 -10.79 19.89
CA ARG A 396 -4.40 -9.43 19.78
C ARG A 396 -3.42 -8.37 20.27
N ALA A 397 -2.77 -8.60 21.41
CA ALA A 397 -1.72 -7.73 21.95
C ALA A 397 -0.54 -7.63 20.98
N TRP A 398 -0.12 -8.75 20.38
CA TRP A 398 0.93 -8.74 19.36
C TRP A 398 0.53 -7.91 18.13
N VAL A 399 -0.72 -7.98 17.66
CA VAL A 399 -1.20 -7.15 16.53
C VAL A 399 -1.11 -5.66 16.86
N ARG A 400 -1.54 -5.25 18.06
CA ARG A 400 -1.45 -3.85 18.51
C ARG A 400 -0.01 -3.37 18.54
N GLU A 401 0.87 -4.13 19.21
CA GLU A 401 2.29 -3.81 19.33
C GLU A 401 2.93 -3.73 17.94
N ARG A 402 2.64 -4.70 17.06
CA ARG A 402 3.20 -4.74 15.72
C ARG A 402 2.76 -3.55 14.87
N ASN A 403 1.49 -3.14 14.97
CA ASN A 403 0.99 -1.96 14.28
C ASN A 403 1.73 -0.69 14.72
N GLN A 404 1.90 -0.51 16.04
CA GLN A 404 2.63 0.63 16.62
C GLN A 404 4.10 0.64 16.19
N GLN A 405 4.78 -0.51 16.16
CA GLN A 405 6.16 -0.60 15.68
C GLN A 405 6.27 -0.19 14.20
N MET A 406 5.33 -0.64 13.37
CA MET A 406 5.32 -0.31 11.95
C MET A 406 4.96 1.17 11.69
N GLU A 407 4.14 1.79 12.52
CA GLU A 407 3.81 3.22 12.45
C GLU A 407 5.06 4.11 12.56
N GLY A 408 5.98 3.75 13.44
CA GLY A 408 7.24 4.48 13.61
C GLY A 408 8.18 4.43 12.40
N VAL A 409 7.98 3.49 11.46
CA VAL A 409 8.80 3.33 10.25
C VAL A 409 8.04 3.72 8.98
N TYR A 410 6.74 3.47 8.95
CA TYR A 410 5.85 3.76 7.83
C TYR A 410 4.65 4.55 8.35
N PRO A 411 4.81 5.86 8.60
CA PRO A 411 3.69 6.67 9.03
C PRO A 411 2.63 6.70 7.92
N ASP A 412 1.42 6.29 8.27
CA ASP A 412 0.26 6.32 7.39
C ASP A 412 -1.00 6.56 8.21
N SER A 413 -1.99 7.21 7.59
CA SER A 413 -3.27 7.56 8.24
C SER A 413 -4.23 6.38 8.42
N THR A 414 -3.92 5.23 7.79
CA THR A 414 -4.81 4.06 7.76
C THR A 414 -4.64 3.14 8.96
N ARG A 415 -3.50 3.22 9.65
CA ARG A 415 -3.13 2.39 10.80
C ARG A 415 -4.10 2.51 11.98
N ASP A 416 -4.52 3.72 12.32
CA ASP A 416 -5.47 3.95 13.41
C ASP A 416 -6.83 3.35 13.10
N GLY A 417 -7.29 3.56 11.86
CA GLY A 417 -8.53 2.97 11.35
C GLY A 417 -8.48 1.43 11.37
N PHE A 418 -7.33 0.85 11.00
CA PHE A 418 -7.10 -0.59 11.04
C PHE A 418 -7.24 -1.16 12.45
N ILE A 419 -6.56 -0.61 13.45
CA ILE A 419 -6.63 -1.13 14.82
C ILE A 419 -8.01 -0.92 15.43
N ALA A 420 -8.62 0.25 15.26
CA ALA A 420 -9.96 0.52 15.76
C ALA A 420 -11.00 -0.49 15.23
N MET A 421 -10.85 -0.87 13.98
CA MET A 421 -11.68 -1.90 13.34
C MET A 421 -11.40 -3.30 13.89
N CYS A 422 -10.14 -3.70 14.08
CA CYS A 422 -9.80 -4.96 14.74
C CYS A 422 -10.44 -5.07 16.13
N GLU A 423 -10.36 -4.02 16.95
CA GLU A 423 -11.00 -3.97 18.27
C GLU A 423 -12.52 -4.14 18.20
N LYS A 424 -13.16 -3.48 17.24
CA LYS A 424 -14.61 -3.59 17.02
C LYS A 424 -15.00 -5.04 16.66
N MET A 425 -14.21 -5.71 15.82
CA MET A 425 -14.44 -7.10 15.46
C MET A 425 -14.24 -8.04 16.65
N TRP A 426 -13.11 -7.91 17.37
CA TRP A 426 -12.79 -8.75 18.53
C TRP A 426 -13.83 -8.63 19.63
N ARG A 427 -14.27 -7.41 19.96
CA ARG A 427 -15.33 -7.18 20.95
C ARG A 427 -16.63 -7.90 20.57
N ARG A 428 -17.01 -7.82 19.29
CA ARG A 428 -18.22 -8.49 18.80
C ARG A 428 -18.12 -10.01 18.87
N VAL A 429 -16.93 -10.56 18.62
CA VAL A 429 -16.65 -11.99 18.80
C VAL A 429 -16.80 -12.40 20.26
N ASP A 430 -16.23 -11.62 21.19
CA ASP A 430 -16.26 -11.90 22.62
C ASP A 430 -17.70 -11.86 23.17
N GLU A 431 -18.46 -10.83 22.82
CA GLU A 431 -19.89 -10.70 23.18
C GLU A 431 -20.71 -11.91 22.71
N CYS A 432 -20.45 -12.43 21.50
CA CYS A 432 -21.16 -13.60 20.97
C CYS A 432 -20.79 -14.90 21.68
N MET A 433 -19.55 -15.03 22.16
CA MET A 433 -19.09 -16.20 22.91
C MET A 433 -19.68 -16.26 24.31
N GLU A 434 -19.95 -15.11 24.94
CA GLU A 434 -20.57 -15.03 26.27
C GLU A 434 -22.06 -15.41 26.26
N VAL A 435 -22.79 -15.17 25.16
CA VAL A 435 -24.25 -15.37 25.05
C VAL A 435 -24.65 -16.81 24.67
N GLY A 436 -23.68 -17.66 24.30
CA GLY A 436 -23.87 -19.10 24.09
C GLY A 436 -24.28 -19.52 22.66
N GLY A 437 -23.33 -20.13 21.94
CA GLY A 437 -23.46 -21.18 20.91
C GLY A 437 -24.35 -20.97 19.66
N VAL A 438 -25.62 -20.59 19.82
CA VAL A 438 -26.61 -20.53 18.72
C VAL A 438 -26.39 -19.31 17.81
N MET A 439 -25.54 -18.36 18.22
CA MET A 439 -25.26 -17.12 17.49
C MET A 439 -24.15 -17.20 16.44
N LEU A 440 -23.36 -18.29 16.36
CA LEU A 440 -22.13 -18.34 15.55
C LEU A 440 -22.32 -17.95 14.07
N LYS A 441 -23.41 -18.38 13.44
CA LYS A 441 -23.68 -18.04 12.03
C LYS A 441 -24.00 -16.55 11.84
N ARG A 442 -24.78 -15.96 12.75
CA ARG A 442 -25.07 -14.51 12.76
C ARG A 442 -23.84 -13.68 13.10
N THR A 443 -22.94 -14.22 13.93
CA THR A 443 -21.65 -13.61 14.25
C THR A 443 -20.76 -13.55 13.02
N GLU A 444 -20.64 -14.65 12.28
CA GLU A 444 -19.86 -14.68 11.03
C GLU A 444 -20.46 -13.70 10.00
N GLU A 445 -21.77 -13.75 9.72
CA GLU A 445 -22.44 -12.79 8.81
C GLU A 445 -22.22 -11.31 9.22
N ALA A 446 -22.24 -11.04 10.53
CA ALA A 446 -22.00 -9.69 11.03
C ALA A 446 -20.53 -9.27 10.98
N LEU A 447 -19.59 -10.21 11.14
CA LEU A 447 -18.18 -9.98 10.89
C LEU A 447 -17.94 -9.69 9.42
N GLU A 448 -18.61 -10.40 8.51
CA GLU A 448 -18.49 -10.14 7.07
C GLU A 448 -18.91 -8.71 6.70
N LEU A 449 -19.99 -8.19 7.31
CA LEU A 449 -20.41 -6.80 7.10
C LEU A 449 -19.38 -5.79 7.64
N LEU A 450 -18.85 -6.04 8.84
CA LEU A 450 -17.78 -5.21 9.40
C LEU A 450 -16.52 -5.28 8.54
N GLU A 451 -16.23 -6.42 7.93
CA GLU A 451 -15.11 -6.62 7.03
C GLU A 451 -15.28 -5.94 5.67
N GLN A 452 -16.52 -5.80 5.19
CA GLN A 452 -16.82 -5.00 4.01
C GLN A 452 -16.70 -3.50 4.29
N GLU A 453 -17.20 -3.04 5.44
CA GLU A 453 -16.99 -1.66 5.92
C GLU A 453 -15.49 -1.37 6.08
N ALA A 454 -14.75 -2.28 6.69
CA ALA A 454 -13.31 -2.22 6.88
C ALA A 454 -12.51 -2.05 5.59
N ALA A 455 -12.92 -2.71 4.51
CA ALA A 455 -12.25 -2.66 3.22
C ALA A 455 -12.35 -1.27 2.55
N LEU A 456 -13.22 -0.38 3.04
CA LEU A 456 -13.34 1.02 2.63
C LEU A 456 -12.41 1.97 3.37
N PHE A 457 -11.80 1.53 4.48
CA PHE A 457 -10.87 2.33 5.31
C PHE A 457 -9.41 1.88 5.19
N MET A 458 -9.20 0.67 4.67
CA MET A 458 -7.89 0.05 4.45
C MET A 458 -7.25 0.47 3.11
N PHE A 459 -7.89 1.40 2.40
CA PHE A 459 -7.39 2.04 1.20
C PHE A 459 -7.73 3.49 1.23
#